data_AF-A0A964BBU4-F1
#
_entry.id   AF-A0A964BBU4-F1
#
_cell.length_a   1.000
_cell.length_b   1.000
_cell.length_c   1.000
_cell.angle_alpha   90.00
_cell.angle_beta   90.00
_cell.angle_gamma   90.00
#
_symmetry.space_group_name_H-M   'P 1'
#
loop_
_entity.id
_entity.type
_entity.pdbx_description
1 polymer ?
#
loop_
_entity_poly.entity_id
_entity_poly.type
_entity_poly.pdbx_seq_one_letter_code
_entity_poly.pdbx_strand_id
1 'polypeptide(L)' 'MTTDTKRLVAITLDDASIGRGTPDQEHEREIAIYDLIEENKFALPGHDGGPYALFIALHDAKLAFDIRDEGGATIV' A
#
# COMPACT_ATOMS: atom_id res chain seq x y z
N MET A 1 -25.52 4.90 -3.01
CA MET A 1 -24.21 5.13 -2.37
C MET A 1 -23.25 4.11 -2.96
N THR A 2 -22.57 4.46 -4.05
CA THR A 2 -21.57 3.58 -4.67
C THR A 2 -20.32 3.64 -3.81
N THR A 3 -20.13 2.64 -2.95
CA THR A 3 -18.88 2.39 -2.24
C THR A 3 -17.79 2.16 -3.27
N ASP A 4 -16.95 3.17 -3.49
CA ASP A 4 -15.75 3.06 -4.33
C ASP A 4 -14.73 2.20 -3.60
N THR A 5 -14.87 0.88 -3.74
CA THR A 5 -14.00 -0.13 -3.12
C THR A 5 -12.72 -0.37 -3.93
N LYS A 6 -12.53 0.36 -5.04
CA LYS A 6 -11.39 0.24 -5.97
C LYS A 6 -10.24 1.18 -5.60
N ARG A 7 -9.78 1.05 -4.36
CA ARG A 7 -8.68 1.83 -3.83
C ARG A 7 -7.84 1.05 -2.85
N LEU A 8 -6.58 1.44 -2.72
CA LEU A 8 -5.77 1.07 -1.58
C LEU A 8 -6.28 1.85 -0.36
N VAL A 9 -6.54 1.15 0.74
CA VAL A 9 -6.91 1.78 2.02
C VAL A 9 -5.76 1.81 3.02
N ALA A 10 -4.76 0.96 2.78
CA ALA A 10 -3.57 0.87 3.59
C ALA A 10 -2.36 0.67 2.68
N ILE A 11 -1.29 1.40 2.93
CA ILE A 11 0.02 1.16 2.35
C ILE A 11 0.98 1.03 3.52
N THR A 12 1.72 -0.08 3.58
CA THR A 12 2.69 -0.37 4.64
C THR A 12 4.04 -0.63 4.01
N LEU A 13 5.08 0.01 4.52
CA LEU A 13 6.44 -0.21 4.07
C LEU A 13 7.15 -1.18 5.02
N ASP A 14 7.88 -2.13 4.46
CA ASP A 14 8.76 -3.00 5.22
C ASP A 14 10.01 -2.22 5.64
N ASP A 15 9.96 -1.76 6.88
CA ASP A 15 10.97 -0.95 7.50
C ASP A 15 12.32 -1.67 7.67
N ALA A 16 12.28 -3.00 7.80
CA ALA A 16 13.47 -3.83 7.87
C ALA A 16 14.25 -3.84 6.54
N SER A 17 13.55 -3.79 5.41
CA SER A 17 14.14 -3.81 4.07
C SER A 17 14.46 -2.41 3.53
N ILE A 18 13.58 -1.44 3.77
CA ILE A 18 13.72 -0.07 3.23
C ILE A 18 14.58 0.81 4.16
N GLY A 19 14.70 0.44 5.43
CA GLY A 19 15.41 1.21 6.45
C GLY A 19 14.57 2.36 7.03
N ARG A 20 14.79 2.62 8.33
CA ARG A 20 14.28 3.82 9.01
C ARG A 20 15.11 5.02 8.62
N GLY A 21 14.41 6.09 8.26
CA GLY A 21 15.00 7.41 8.18
C GLY A 21 15.09 8.07 9.56
N THR A 22 15.51 9.34 9.58
CA THR A 22 15.29 10.22 10.72
C THR A 22 13.79 10.48 10.90
N PRO A 23 13.35 10.97 12.07
CA PRO A 23 11.94 11.30 12.30
C PRO A 23 11.34 12.27 11.26
N ASP A 24 12.15 13.17 10.70
CA ASP A 24 11.74 14.07 9.60
C ASP A 24 11.42 13.29 8.32
N GLN A 25 12.26 12.31 7.98
CA GLN A 25 12.05 11.42 6.82
C GLN A 25 10.86 10.48 7.01
N GLU A 26 10.60 10.00 8.23
CA GLU A 26 9.38 9.25 8.55
C GLU A 26 8.14 10.13 8.36
N HIS A 27 8.20 11.40 8.78
CA HIS A 27 7.09 12.34 8.59
C HIS A 27 6.81 12.61 7.11
N GLU A 28 7.84 12.89 6.31
CA GLU A 28 7.71 13.05 4.85
C GLU A 28 7.17 11.77 4.19
N ARG A 29 7.62 10.59 4.66
CA ARG A 29 7.16 9.29 4.17
C ARG A 29 5.69 9.06 4.50
N GLU A 30 5.24 9.37 5.72
CA GLU A 30 3.84 9.28 6.11
C GLU A 30 2.98 10.17 5.20
N ILE A 31 3.37 11.43 5.00
CA ILE A 31 2.65 12.36 4.11
C ILE A 31 2.56 11.79 2.70
N ALA A 32 3.66 11.29 2.14
CA ALA A 32 3.67 10.68 0.82
C ALA A 32 2.77 9.43 0.72
N ILE A 33 2.72 8.61 1.78
CA ILE A 33 1.83 7.45 1.85
C ILE A 33 0.36 7.88 1.89
N TYR A 34 0.01 8.89 2.69
CA TYR A 34 -1.36 9.40 2.77
C TYR A 34 -1.82 9.97 1.43
N ASP A 35 -0.99 10.77 0.78
CA ASP A 35 -1.27 11.33 -0.55
C ASP A 35 -1.50 10.22 -1.58
N LEU A 36 -0.65 9.19 -1.58
CA LEU A 36 -0.85 7.99 -2.39
C LEU A 36 -2.18 7.30 -2.07
N ILE A 37 -2.56 7.11 -0.82
CA ILE A 37 -3.83 6.44 -0.44
C ILE A 37 -5.06 7.27 -0.84
N GLU A 38 -4.98 8.60 -0.77
CA GLU A 38 -6.08 9.49 -1.13
C GLU A 38 -6.29 9.60 -2.64
N GLU A 39 -5.22 9.69 -3.42
CA GLU A 39 -5.29 9.86 -4.88
C GLU A 39 -5.17 8.54 -5.69
N ASN A 40 -4.92 7.41 -5.03
CA ASN A 40 -4.78 6.13 -5.71
C ASN A 40 -6.11 5.59 -6.27
N LYS A 41 -6.01 5.05 -7.49
CA LYS A 41 -7.05 4.22 -8.11
C LYS A 41 -6.48 2.83 -8.32
N PHE A 42 -7.03 1.85 -7.61
CA PHE A 42 -6.54 0.49 -7.67
C PHE A 42 -7.68 -0.50 -7.92
N ALA A 43 -7.58 -1.22 -9.03
CA ALA A 43 -8.57 -2.21 -9.41
C ALA A 43 -7.86 -3.49 -9.83
N LEU A 44 -8.18 -4.60 -9.17
CA LEU A 44 -7.72 -5.92 -9.58
C LEU A 44 -8.69 -6.50 -10.61
N PRO A 45 -8.21 -6.93 -11.79
CA PRO A 45 -9.08 -7.58 -12.79
C PRO A 45 -9.61 -8.90 -12.24
N GLY A 46 -10.93 -9.03 -12.12
CA GLY A 46 -11.59 -10.22 -11.56
C GLY A 46 -11.88 -10.16 -10.06
N HIS A 47 -11.48 -9.10 -9.35
CA HIS A 47 -11.90 -8.82 -7.98
C HIS A 47 -12.75 -7.55 -7.95
N ASP A 48 -14.04 -7.73 -7.63
CA ASP A 48 -15.02 -6.63 -7.58
C ASP A 48 -15.05 -5.91 -6.21
N GLY A 49 -14.41 -6.50 -5.20
CA GLY A 49 -14.36 -5.98 -3.84
C GLY A 49 -12.94 -5.63 -3.40
N GLY A 50 -12.71 -4.36 -3.09
CA GLY A 50 -11.80 -3.98 -2.01
C GLY A 50 -12.57 -3.79 -0.70
N PRO A 51 -11.92 -3.37 0.39
CA PRO A 51 -10.68 -2.61 0.41
C PRO A 51 -9.38 -3.42 0.25
N TYR A 52 -8.37 -2.83 -0.39
CA TYR A 52 -7.06 -3.46 -0.58
C TYR A 52 -5.97 -2.84 0.30
N ALA A 53 -5.06 -3.68 0.80
CA ALA A 53 -3.86 -3.26 1.49
C ALA A 53 -2.62 -3.55 0.64
N LEU A 54 -1.74 -2.56 0.47
CA LEU A 54 -0.48 -2.70 -0.24
C LEU A 54 0.67 -2.75 0.75
N PHE A 55 1.48 -3.80 0.67
CA PHE A 55 2.76 -3.90 1.36
C PHE A 55 3.89 -3.68 0.38
N ILE A 56 4.80 -2.78 0.72
CA ILE A 56 5.96 -2.41 -0.11
C ILE A 56 7.23 -2.82 0.62
N ALA A 57 8.04 -3.68 0.01
CA ALA A 57 9.34 -4.07 0.55
C ALA A 57 10.45 -3.80 -0.47
N LEU A 58 11.70 -3.69 -0.01
CA LEU A 58 12.86 -3.54 -0.88
C LEU A 58 13.62 -4.86 -0.95
N HIS A 59 13.62 -5.50 -2.11
CA HIS A 59 14.35 -6.73 -2.34
C HIS A 59 15.33 -6.55 -3.49
N ASP A 60 16.63 -6.69 -3.23
CA ASP A 60 17.69 -6.59 -4.25
C ASP A 60 17.60 -5.27 -5.06
N ALA A 61 17.40 -4.15 -4.34
CA ALA A 61 17.16 -2.82 -4.93
C ALA A 61 15.90 -2.71 -5.82
N LYS A 62 14.94 -3.64 -5.72
CA LYS A 62 13.64 -3.60 -6.38
C LYS A 62 12.53 -3.45 -5.35
N LEU A 63 11.52 -2.65 -5.69
CA LEU A 63 10.30 -2.56 -4.88
C LEU A 63 9.44 -3.79 -5.14
N ALA A 64 9.24 -4.60 -4.11
CA ALA A 64 8.29 -5.69 -4.09
C ALA A 64 6.95 -5.15 -3.58
N PHE A 65 5.89 -5.42 -4.34
CA PHE A 65 4.53 -5.02 -4.03
C PHE A 65 3.73 -6.27 -3.70
N ASP A 66 3.23 -6.37 -2.47
CA ASP A 66 2.40 -7.46 -1.97
C ASP A 66 0.99 -6.89 -1.71
N ILE A 67 0.00 -7.38 -2.45
CA ILE A 67 -1.37 -6.85 -2.38
C ILE A 67 -2.24 -7.82 -1.60
N ARG A 68 -2.94 -7.33 -0.59
CA ARG A 68 -3.81 -8.11 0.29
C ARG A 68 -5.25 -7.64 0.25
N ASP A 69 -6.14 -8.59 0.45
CA ASP A 69 -7.57 -8.37 0.68
C ASP A 69 -7.87 -7.93 2.13
N GLU A 70 -9.11 -7.47 2.40
CA GLU A 70 -9.63 -7.22 3.75
C GLU A 70 -9.43 -8.41 4.71
N GLY A 71 -9.53 -9.65 4.22
CA GLY A 71 -9.27 -10.85 5.01
C GLY A 71 -7.80 -11.10 5.36
N GLY A 72 -6.88 -10.23 4.92
CA GLY A 72 -5.44 -10.36 5.13
C GLY A 72 -4.78 -11.41 4.24
N ALA A 73 -5.51 -11.98 3.29
CA ALA A 73 -4.97 -12.92 2.30
C ALA A 73 -4.24 -12.17 1.20
N THR A 74 -3.00 -12.59 0.89
CA THR A 74 -2.25 -12.09 -0.28
C THR A 74 -2.93 -12.56 -1.55
N ILE A 75 -3.23 -11.59 -2.42
CA ILE A 75 -3.81 -11.81 -3.75
C ILE A 75 -2.70 -11.90 -4.80
N VAL A 76 -1.67 -11.05 -4.69
CA VAL A 76 -0.53 -10.90 -5.63
C VAL A 76 0.77 -10.71 -4.87
#